data_AF-A0A3D1TV27-F1
#
_entry.id   AF-A0A3D1TV27-F1
#
_cell.length_a   1.000
_cell.length_b   1.000
_cell.length_c   1.000
_cell.angle_alpha   90.00
_cell.angle_beta   90.00
_cell.angle_gamma   90.00
#
_symmetry.space_group_name_H-M   'P 1'
#
loop_
_entity.id
_entity.type
_entity.pdbx_description
1 polymer ?
#
loop_
_entity_poly.entity_id
_entity_poly.type
_entity_poly.pdbx_seq_one_letter_code
_entity_poly.pdbx_strand_id
1 'polypeptide(L)' 'MFEPHTRPEVTLLCECAGRYDILVEVVCRDRSHFEALFHDAVRGNPSVRTVDVFRYGELIKDGYGF' A
#
# COMPACT_ATOMS: atom_id res chain seq x y z
N MET A 1 12.03 4.49 7.27
CA MET A 1 10.96 5.48 7.05
C MET A 1 10.38 5.20 5.68
N PHE A 2 9.06 4.99 5.55
CA PHE A 2 8.43 4.66 4.27
C PHE A 2 8.19 6.00 3.55
N GLU A 3 9.03 6.32 2.56
CA GLU A 3 8.96 7.60 1.84
C GLU A 3 8.08 7.43 0.59
N PRO A 4 6.79 7.86 0.61
CA PRO A 4 5.84 7.62 -0.48
C PRO A 4 6.30 8.20 -1.83
N HIS A 5 7.16 9.22 -1.83
CA HIS A 5 7.68 9.89 -3.03
C HIS A 5 8.67 9.03 -3.85
N THR A 6 9.07 7.86 -3.35
CA THR A 6 10.09 7.01 -3.99
C THR A 6 9.54 5.75 -4.64
N ARG A 7 8.24 5.47 -4.55
CA ARG A 7 7.62 4.27 -5.14
C ARG A 7 6.46 4.63 -6.07
N PRO A 8 6.60 4.45 -7.39
CA PRO A 8 5.58 4.84 -8.36
C PRO A 8 4.29 4.03 -8.24
N GLU A 9 4.32 2.88 -7.56
CA GLU A 9 3.14 2.05 -7.33
C GLU A 9 2.19 2.64 -6.29
N VAL A 10 2.66 3.54 -5.41
CA VAL A 10 1.86 4.09 -4.31
C VAL A 10 0.98 5.23 -4.81
N THR A 11 -0.34 5.05 -4.74
CA THR A 11 -1.34 6.05 -5.16
C THR A 11 -1.96 6.82 -3.98
N LEU A 12 -1.98 6.20 -2.80
CA LEU A 12 -2.43 6.83 -1.55
C LEU A 12 -1.52 6.37 -0.41
N LEU A 13 -1.14 7.30 0.46
CA LEU A 13 -0.58 6.99 1.77
C LEU A 13 -1.28 7.86 2.82
N CYS A 14 -1.80 7.22 3.85
CA CYS A 14 -2.52 7.87 4.92
C CYS A 14 -2.05 7.35 6.28
N GLU A 15 -1.75 8.26 7.20
CA GLU A 15 -1.59 7.93 8.61
C GLU A 15 -2.96 7.77 9.26
N CYS A 16 -3.16 6.67 9.98
CA CYS A 16 -4.44 6.27 10.51
C CYS A 16 -4.41 6.24 12.03
N ALA A 17 -5.45 6.78 12.69
CA ALA A 17 -5.64 6.67 14.14
C ALA A 17 -6.28 5.33 14.58
N GLY A 18 -6.21 4.31 13.72
CA GLY A 18 -6.93 3.04 13.87
C GLY A 18 -6.04 1.88 14.31
N ARG A 19 -6.46 0.65 13.97
CA ARG A 19 -5.71 -0.58 14.26
C ARG A 19 -4.31 -0.61 13.62
N TYR A 20 -4.17 0.02 12.47
CA TYR A 20 -2.92 0.15 11.72
C TYR A 20 -2.52 1.62 11.71
N ASP A 21 -1.21 1.88 11.83
CA ASP A 21 -0.66 3.24 11.80
C ASP A 21 -0.71 3.85 10.39
N ILE A 22 -0.68 3.01 9.36
CA ILE A 22 -0.62 3.43 7.95
C ILE A 22 -1.60 2.60 7.11
N LEU A 23 -2.33 3.27 6.22
CA LEU A 23 -3.03 2.68 5.07
C LEU A 23 -2.32 3.12 3.79
N VAL A 24 -1.98 2.15 2.94
CA VAL A 24 -1.33 2.40 1.64
C VAL A 24 -2.17 1.76 0.55
N GLU A 25 -2.49 2.54 -0.49
CA GLU A 25 -3.01 2.01 -1.75
C GLU A 25 -1.87 1.87 -2.74
N VAL A 26 -1.83 0.72 -3.43
CA VAL A 26 -0.85 0.47 -4.49
C VAL A 26 -1.52 -0.04 -5.74
N VAL A 27 -1.04 0.40 -6.89
CA VAL A 27 -1.44 -0.08 -8.21
C VAL A 27 -0.26 -0.79 -8.86
N CYS A 28 -0.40 -2.10 -9.04
CA CYS A 28 0.60 -2.93 -9.70
C CYS A 28 0.05 -3.45 -11.03
N ARG A 29 0.92 -3.52 -12.05
CA ARG A 29 0.60 -4.12 -13.36
C ARG A 29 0.00 -5.53 -13.28
N ASP A 30 0.51 -6.37 -12.38
CA ASP A 30 0.08 -7.75 -12.21
C ASP A 30 0.42 -8.29 -10.81
N ARG A 31 0.08 -9.56 -10.57
CA ARG A 31 0.31 -10.22 -9.27
C ARG A 31 1.80 -10.37 -8.94
N SER A 32 2.65 -10.70 -9.91
CA SER A 32 4.08 -10.88 -9.69
C SER A 32 4.74 -9.56 -9.29
N HIS A 33 4.31 -8.47 -9.90
CA HIS A 33 4.73 -7.12 -9.52
C HIS A 33 4.31 -6.79 -8.08
N PHE A 34 3.08 -7.11 -7.68
CA PHE A 34 2.64 -6.95 -6.29
C PHE A 34 3.43 -7.83 -5.31
N GLU A 35 3.69 -9.10 -5.64
CA GLU A 35 4.46 -10.01 -4.79
C GLU A 35 5.88 -9.49 -4.54
N ALA A 36 6.55 -8.96 -5.56
CA ALA A 36 7.86 -8.31 -5.44
C ALA A 36 7.80 -7.07 -4.54
N LEU A 37 6.82 -6.19 -4.77
CA LEU A 37 6.60 -5.00 -3.96
C LEU A 37 6.36 -5.35 -2.48
N PHE A 38 5.48 -6.30 -2.22
CA PHE A 38 5.10 -6.74 -0.89
C PHE A 38 6.27 -7.38 -0.15
N HIS A 39 7.05 -8.22 -0.83
CA HIS A 39 8.25 -8.82 -0.26
C HIS A 39 9.22 -7.75 0.25
N ASP A 40 9.51 -6.74 -0.58
CA ASP A 40 10.48 -5.70 -0.24
C ASP A 40 9.94 -4.72 0.81
N ALA A 41 8.68 -4.34 0.71
CA ALA A 41 8.04 -3.37 1.61
C ALA A 41 7.76 -3.92 3.00
N VAL A 42 7.46 -5.22 3.11
CA VAL A 42 6.96 -5.84 4.35
C VAL A 42 7.98 -6.79 4.94
N ARG A 43 8.41 -7.82 4.20
CA ARG A 43 9.37 -8.79 4.74
C ARG A 43 10.76 -8.21 4.91
N GLY A 44 11.15 -7.24 4.08
CA GLY A 44 12.42 -6.55 4.16
C GLY A 44 12.49 -5.44 5.23
N ASN A 45 11.35 -5.01 5.80
CA ASN A 45 11.31 -3.83 6.65
C ASN A 45 11.08 -4.19 8.13
N PRO A 46 12.12 -4.13 8.99
CA PRO A 46 11.99 -4.51 10.39
C PRO A 46 11.11 -3.55 11.22
N SER A 47 10.75 -2.37 10.68
CA SER A 47 9.84 -1.44 11.34
C SER A 47 8.37 -1.83 11.17
N VAL A 48 8.05 -2.77 10.28
CA VAL A 48 6.70 -3.21 10.00
C VAL A 48 6.37 -4.42 10.88
N ARG A 49 5.49 -4.23 11.87
CA ARG A 49 5.06 -5.31 12.77
C ARG A 49 4.14 -6.32 12.09
N THR A 50 3.20 -5.84 11.28
CA THR A 50 2.16 -6.64 10.66
C THR A 50 1.55 -5.89 9.48
N VAL A 51 1.05 -6.64 8.49
CA VAL A 51 0.36 -6.10 7.32
C VAL A 51 -0.77 -7.04 6.95
N ASP A 52 -1.94 -6.45 6.67
CA ASP A 52 -3.03 -7.12 5.98
C ASP A 52 -3.16 -6.56 4.56
N VAL A 53 -3.46 -7.44 3.60
CA VAL A 53 -3.57 -7.08 2.18
C VAL A 53 -4.99 -7.32 1.71
N PHE A 54 -5.57 -6.29 1.09
CA PHE A 54 -6.91 -6.34 0.51
C PHE A 54 -6.82 -5.91 -0.95
N ARG A 55 -7.32 -6.76 -1.87
CA ARG A 55 -7.45 -6.39 -3.28
C ARG A 55 -8.84 -5.83 -3.51
N TYR A 56 -8.93 -4.77 -4.31
CA TYR A 56 -10.22 -4.34 -4.83
C TYR A 56 -10.80 -5.42 -5.73
N GLY A 57 -12.03 -5.83 -5.42
CA GLY A 57 -12.80 -6.71 -6.29
C GLY A 57 -13.52 -5.91 -7.38
N GLU A 58 -14.19 -4.83 -6.96
CA GLU A 58 -14.93 -3.92 -7.82
C GLU A 58 -14.81 -2.48 -7.27
N LEU A 59 -14.58 -1.51 -8.16
CA LEU A 59 -14.51 -0.09 -7.84
C LEU A 59 -15.86 0.55 -8.13
N ILE A 60 -16.65 0.78 -7.07
CA ILE A 60 -18.01 1.35 -7.18
C ILE A 60 -17.98 2.88 -7.26
N LYS A 61 -17.07 3.51 -6.54
CA LYS A 61 -16.85 4.94 -6.54
C LYS A 61 -15.37 5.20 -6.32
N ASP A 62 -14.82 6.05 -7.16
CA ASP A 62 -13.47 6.56 -7.02
C ASP A 62 -13.52 8.09 -7.01
N GLY A 63 -12.59 8.73 -6.31
CA GLY A 63 -12.55 10.17 -6.16
C GLY A 63 -11.24 10.65 -5.56
N TYR A 64 -10.45 11.34 -6.38
CA TYR A 64 -9.31 12.16 -5.96
C TYR A 64 -9.60 13.62 -6.36
N GLY A 65 -10.66 14.19 -5.77
CA GLY A 65 -11.11 15.56 -6.04
C GLY A 65 -11.13 16.38 -4.75
N PHE A 66 -10.34 17.47 -4.74
CA PHE A 66 -10.41 18.50 -3.71
C PHE A 66 -11.66 19.37 -3.89
#